data_AF-A0AA91M0Q6-F1
#
_entry.id   AF-A0AA91M0Q6-F1
#
_cell.length_a   1.000
_cell.length_b   1.000
_cell.length_c   1.000
_cell.angle_alpha   90.00
_cell.angle_beta   90.00
_cell.angle_gamma   90.00
#
_symmetry.space_group_name_H-M   'P 1'
#
loop_
_entity.id
_entity.type
_entity.pdbx_description
1 polymer ?
#
loop_
_entity_poly.entity_id
_entity_poly.type
_entity_poly.pdbx_seq_one_letter_code
_entity_poly.pdbx_strand_id
1 'polypeptide(L)'
;MTAAVVVQDRADQLKQLRRQMAAVSGKVGSRGPSPEPEAGLPIPPMLAEVLPGALPRGTVAVLSGARSLPLSMVAAVTAAGGNAAIVGQPDIGLLAAAEMGADLSRLAVIPDAGTDPVEVAAVLMDGMDVVLLGLGGRSVPQSRARAVVARAHQKGCTLLVTDGDWQGASMRLEARVCGYETGAPGFGRISKVRLDISGRGRAIRAG
;
A
#
# COMPACT_ATOMS: atom_id res chain seq x y z
N MET A 1 -40.59 14.50 -47.08
CA MET A 1 -39.27 15.14 -46.89
C MET A 1 -38.90 15.26 -45.39
N THR A 2 -39.28 14.26 -44.57
CA THR A 2 -39.33 14.40 -43.09
C THR A 2 -38.55 13.30 -42.33
N ALA A 3 -38.05 12.28 -43.02
CA ALA A 3 -37.29 11.18 -42.40
C ALA A 3 -35.79 11.47 -42.24
N ALA A 4 -35.23 12.36 -43.06
CA ALA A 4 -33.79 12.67 -43.06
C ALA A 4 -33.34 13.52 -41.85
N VAL A 5 -34.25 14.32 -41.29
CA VAL A 5 -33.92 15.26 -40.19
C VAL A 5 -33.74 14.55 -38.84
N VAL A 6 -34.50 13.46 -38.59
CA VAL A 6 -34.45 12.71 -37.32
C VAL A 6 -33.22 11.79 -37.23
N VAL A 7 -32.71 11.32 -38.38
CA VAL A 7 -31.50 10.48 -38.43
C VAL A 7 -30.23 11.30 -38.16
N GLN A 8 -30.23 12.58 -38.57
CA GLN A 8 -29.14 13.52 -38.32
C GLN A 8 -28.92 13.76 -36.81
N ASP A 9 -30.01 13.93 -36.07
CA ASP A 9 -30.01 14.24 -34.63
C ASP A 9 -29.41 13.09 -33.78
N ARG A 10 -29.73 11.84 -34.11
CA ARG A 10 -29.12 10.65 -33.45
C ARG A 10 -27.64 10.51 -33.76
N ALA A 11 -27.22 10.80 -34.99
CA ALA A 11 -25.82 10.69 -35.39
C ALA A 11 -24.95 11.74 -34.67
N ASP A 12 -25.50 12.92 -34.45
CA ASP A 12 -24.81 14.01 -33.75
C ASP A 12 -24.80 13.80 -32.22
N GLN A 13 -25.87 13.25 -31.64
CA GLN A 13 -25.88 12.80 -30.24
C GLN A 13 -24.84 11.69 -29.97
N LEU A 14 -24.69 10.73 -30.89
CA LEU A 14 -23.68 9.67 -30.80
C LEU A 14 -22.24 10.22 -30.85
N LYS A 15 -21.98 11.23 -31.68
CA LYS A 15 -20.68 11.91 -31.71
C LYS A 15 -20.40 12.68 -30.42
N GLN A 16 -21.42 13.33 -29.86
CA GLN A 16 -21.30 14.11 -28.64
C GLN A 16 -21.03 13.21 -27.41
N LEU A 17 -21.75 12.08 -27.31
CA LEU A 17 -21.50 11.06 -26.29
C LEU A 17 -20.10 10.45 -26.41
N ARG A 18 -19.64 10.13 -27.63
CA ARG A 18 -18.27 9.63 -27.86
C ARG A 18 -17.20 10.64 -27.46
N ARG A 19 -17.42 11.93 -27.73
CA ARG A 19 -16.52 13.02 -27.28
C ARG A 19 -16.51 13.17 -25.76
N GLN A 20 -17.67 13.07 -25.11
CA GLN A 20 -17.77 13.11 -23.65
C GLN A 20 -17.10 11.90 -22.99
N MET A 21 -17.28 10.69 -23.52
CA MET A 21 -16.60 9.49 -23.03
C MET A 21 -15.08 9.57 -23.21
N ALA A 22 -14.60 10.08 -24.36
CA ALA A 22 -13.17 10.30 -24.59
C ALA A 22 -12.58 11.33 -23.61
N ALA A 23 -13.33 12.40 -23.29
CA ALA A 23 -12.92 13.41 -22.32
C ALA A 23 -12.88 12.88 -20.87
N VAL A 24 -13.76 11.93 -20.52
CA VAL A 24 -13.77 11.27 -19.21
C VAL A 24 -12.64 10.24 -19.10
N SER A 25 -12.33 9.53 -20.19
CA SER A 25 -11.21 8.56 -20.23
C SER A 25 -9.83 9.20 -20.09
N GLY A 26 -9.67 10.48 -20.43
CA GLY A 26 -8.42 11.22 -20.25
C GLY A 26 -8.17 11.76 -18.84
N LYS A 27 -9.18 11.73 -17.95
CA LYS A 27 -9.09 12.25 -16.56
C LYS A 27 -8.81 11.18 -15.51
N VAL A 28 -8.85 9.90 -15.87
CA VAL A 28 -8.43 8.81 -14.99
C VAL A 28 -6.92 8.59 -15.17
N GLY A 29 -6.13 9.28 -14.35
CA GLY A 29 -4.75 8.90 -14.06
C GLY A 29 -3.68 9.37 -15.06
N SER A 30 -3.58 10.67 -15.34
CA SER A 30 -2.28 11.20 -15.75
C SER A 30 -1.36 11.17 -14.53
N ARG A 31 -0.54 10.12 -14.45
CA ARG A 31 0.55 9.99 -13.48
C ARG A 31 1.40 11.26 -13.60
N GLY A 32 1.33 12.13 -12.59
CA GLY A 32 2.29 13.23 -12.45
C GLY A 32 3.71 12.66 -12.41
N PRO A 33 4.75 13.48 -12.63
CA PRO A 33 6.12 13.02 -12.74
C PRO A 33 6.44 12.09 -11.56
N SER A 34 6.63 10.81 -11.89
CA SER A 34 7.04 9.80 -10.93
C SER A 34 8.36 10.27 -10.32
N PRO A 35 8.52 10.31 -8.99
CA PRO A 35 9.85 10.46 -8.41
C PRO A 35 10.72 9.34 -8.98
N GLU A 36 11.95 9.68 -9.34
CA GLU A 36 12.86 8.85 -10.14
C GLU A 36 12.86 7.39 -9.66
N PRO A 37 12.82 6.40 -10.58
CA PRO A 37 12.70 4.98 -10.24
C PRO A 37 13.84 4.42 -9.38
N GLU A 38 14.92 5.18 -9.16
CA GLU A 38 16.04 4.85 -8.27
C GLU A 38 15.83 5.27 -6.81
N ALA A 39 14.90 6.18 -6.51
CA ALA A 39 14.59 6.57 -5.13
C ALA A 39 13.63 5.54 -4.50
N GLY A 40 14.10 4.87 -3.44
CA GLY A 40 13.26 3.95 -2.65
C GLY A 40 12.05 4.65 -2.03
N LEU A 41 11.11 3.85 -1.51
CA LEU A 41 9.93 4.38 -0.82
C LEU A 41 10.32 5.00 0.52
N PRO A 42 9.66 6.10 0.93
CA PRO A 42 9.93 6.75 2.22
C PRO A 42 9.66 5.77 3.37
N ILE A 43 10.49 5.84 4.40
CA ILE A 43 10.32 5.05 5.62
C ILE A 43 9.95 5.97 6.79
N PRO A 44 9.13 5.49 7.74
CA PRO A 44 8.87 6.22 8.97
C PRO A 44 10.18 6.40 9.77
N PRO A 45 10.34 7.52 10.52
CA PRO A 45 11.58 7.82 11.25
C PRO A 45 12.05 6.70 12.18
N MET A 46 11.12 5.96 12.78
CA MET A 46 11.41 4.82 13.66
C MET A 46 12.15 3.66 12.97
N LEU A 47 12.13 3.59 11.63
CA LEU A 47 12.84 2.57 10.85
C LEU A 47 14.21 3.04 10.34
N ALA A 48 14.58 4.31 10.55
CA ALA A 48 15.84 4.86 10.04
C ALA A 48 17.08 4.17 10.63
N GLU A 49 16.98 3.62 11.84
CA GLU A 49 18.06 2.86 12.48
C GLU A 49 18.13 1.40 12.02
N VAL A 50 17.05 0.88 11.42
CA VAL A 50 16.92 -0.52 10.98
C VAL A 50 17.16 -0.68 9.47
N LEU A 51 16.82 0.34 8.69
CA LEU A 51 16.94 0.35 7.23
C LEU A 51 17.94 1.42 6.78
N PRO A 52 18.78 1.14 5.76
CA PRO A 52 19.82 2.05 5.29
C PRO A 52 19.30 3.27 4.50
N GLY A 53 18.05 3.69 4.73
CA GLY A 53 17.51 4.95 4.21
C GLY A 53 16.09 4.83 3.64
N ALA A 54 15.83 3.86 2.76
CA ALA A 54 14.55 3.75 2.07
C ALA A 54 14.08 2.30 1.92
N LEU A 55 12.77 2.12 1.75
CA LEU A 55 12.16 0.82 1.50
C LEU A 55 12.31 0.47 0.01
N PRO A 56 12.93 -0.67 -0.35
CA PRO A 56 13.13 -1.01 -1.76
C PRO A 56 11.80 -1.22 -2.49
N ARG A 57 11.66 -0.58 -3.66
CA ARG A 57 10.55 -0.79 -4.59
C ARG A 57 10.57 -2.20 -5.17
N GLY A 58 9.39 -2.72 -5.51
CA GLY A 58 9.27 -3.99 -6.23
C GLY A 58 9.68 -5.23 -5.42
N THR A 59 9.65 -5.13 -4.09
CA THR A 59 10.02 -6.22 -3.19
C THR A 59 8.86 -6.68 -2.32
N VAL A 60 9.06 -7.80 -1.63
CA VAL A 60 8.09 -8.33 -0.65
C VAL A 60 8.75 -8.41 0.71
N ALA A 61 8.14 -7.74 1.69
CA ALA A 61 8.56 -7.77 3.07
C ALA A 61 7.47 -8.40 3.95
N VAL A 62 7.87 -9.16 4.97
CA VAL A 62 6.95 -9.67 6.00
C VAL A 62 7.13 -8.87 7.27
N LEU A 63 6.02 -8.41 7.83
CA LEU A 63 5.95 -7.58 9.02
C LEU A 63 5.20 -8.34 10.12
N SER A 64 5.76 -8.37 11.32
CA SER A 64 5.16 -9.05 12.49
C SER A 64 5.17 -8.16 13.73
N GLY A 65 4.30 -8.51 14.69
CA GLY A 65 4.18 -7.82 15.97
C GLY A 65 3.25 -6.61 15.91
N ALA A 66 3.72 -5.45 16.35
CA ALA A 66 2.89 -4.26 16.54
C ALA A 66 2.31 -3.74 15.21
N ARG A 67 0.98 -3.61 15.14
CA ARG A 67 0.23 -3.12 13.96
C ARG A 67 0.59 -1.67 13.56
N SER A 68 1.16 -0.89 14.47
CA SER A 68 1.64 0.46 14.19
C SER A 68 2.82 0.48 13.20
N LEU A 69 3.61 -0.61 13.10
CA LEU A 69 4.70 -0.71 12.13
C LEU A 69 4.20 -0.70 10.67
N PRO A 70 3.35 -1.64 10.21
CA PRO A 70 2.83 -1.60 8.85
C PRO A 70 2.03 -0.33 8.56
N LEU A 71 1.31 0.18 9.56
CA LEU A 71 0.48 1.39 9.41
C LEU A 71 1.33 2.65 9.21
N SER A 72 2.45 2.79 9.94
CA SER A 72 3.35 3.94 9.79
C SER A 72 4.09 3.93 8.45
N MET A 73 4.36 2.75 7.88
CA MET A 73 4.92 2.62 6.53
C MET A 73 3.92 3.09 5.46
N VAL A 74 2.64 2.70 5.58
CA VAL A 74 1.58 3.19 4.69
C VAL A 74 1.42 4.71 4.83
N ALA A 75 1.45 5.23 6.05
CA ALA A 75 1.40 6.67 6.31
C ALA A 75 2.56 7.41 5.65
N ALA A 76 3.80 6.92 5.80
CA ALA A 76 4.98 7.54 5.19
C ALA A 76 4.89 7.61 3.66
N VAL A 77 4.43 6.53 3.00
CA VAL A 77 4.28 6.49 1.53
C VAL A 77 3.21 7.45 1.05
N THR A 78 2.04 7.44 1.69
CA THR A 78 0.92 8.30 1.28
C THR A 78 1.18 9.78 1.57
N ALA A 79 1.84 10.10 2.70
CA ALA A 79 2.26 11.46 3.03
C ALA A 79 3.25 12.05 2.00
N ALA A 80 4.10 11.20 1.40
CA ALA A 80 5.01 11.58 0.32
C ALA A 80 4.33 11.63 -1.07
N GLY A 81 3.01 11.45 -1.14
CA GLY A 81 2.24 11.48 -2.39
C GLY A 81 2.11 10.14 -3.12
N GLY A 82 2.65 9.04 -2.57
CA GLY A 82 2.48 7.70 -3.12
C GLY A 82 1.07 7.14 -2.88
N ASN A 83 0.69 6.10 -3.62
CA ASN A 83 -0.59 5.42 -3.45
C ASN A 83 -0.43 4.10 -2.70
N ALA A 84 -1.35 3.84 -1.77
CA ALA A 84 -1.32 2.64 -0.94
C ALA A 84 -2.66 1.90 -0.98
N ALA A 85 -2.60 0.57 -0.83
CA ALA A 85 -3.78 -0.23 -0.56
C ALA A 85 -3.59 -1.10 0.69
N ILE A 86 -4.66 -1.26 1.47
CA ILE A 86 -4.73 -2.19 2.61
C ILE A 86 -5.76 -3.26 2.29
N VAL A 87 -5.36 -4.52 2.39
CA VAL A 87 -6.16 -5.69 1.97
C VAL A 87 -6.24 -6.70 3.11
N GLY A 88 -7.44 -7.15 3.44
CA GLY A 88 -7.65 -8.22 4.43
C GLY A 88 -7.29 -7.81 5.86
N GLN A 89 -7.49 -6.55 6.21
CA GLN A 89 -7.19 -5.99 7.53
C GLN A 89 -8.44 -5.25 8.06
N PRO A 90 -9.48 -5.98 8.51
CA PRO A 90 -10.76 -5.39 8.90
C PRO A 90 -10.66 -4.48 10.12
N ASP A 91 -9.74 -4.77 11.05
CA ASP A 91 -9.56 -4.03 12.30
C ASP A 91 -8.47 -2.94 12.21
N ILE A 92 -8.15 -2.47 11.00
CA ILE A 92 -7.10 -1.46 10.82
C ILE A 92 -7.61 -0.07 11.23
N GLY A 93 -6.85 0.62 12.06
CA GLY A 93 -7.21 1.96 12.55
C GLY A 93 -6.90 3.04 11.53
N LEU A 94 -7.86 3.42 10.67
CA LEU A 94 -7.67 4.51 9.71
C LEU A 94 -7.45 5.88 10.39
N LEU A 95 -8.09 6.11 11.53
CA LEU A 95 -7.82 7.30 12.34
C LEU A 95 -6.35 7.34 12.79
N ALA A 96 -5.82 6.21 13.28
CA ALA A 96 -4.41 6.12 13.66
C ALA A 96 -3.48 6.34 12.45
N ALA A 97 -3.86 5.89 11.25
CA ALA A 97 -3.11 6.19 10.04
C ALA A 97 -3.06 7.70 9.76
N ALA A 98 -4.20 8.38 9.85
CA ALA A 98 -4.30 9.82 9.65
C ALA A 98 -3.50 10.60 10.71
N GLU A 99 -3.54 10.18 11.98
CA GLU A 99 -2.72 10.76 13.05
C GLU A 99 -1.21 10.55 12.84
N MET A 100 -0.83 9.45 12.16
CA MET A 100 0.55 9.20 11.71
C MET A 100 0.92 10.00 10.44
N GLY A 101 0.00 10.79 9.89
CA GLY A 101 0.23 11.64 8.71
C GLY A 101 -0.18 11.02 7.37
N ALA A 102 -0.90 9.90 7.37
CA ALA A 102 -1.38 9.29 6.12
C ALA A 102 -2.33 10.22 5.35
N ASP A 103 -2.14 10.31 4.03
CA ASP A 103 -3.10 10.93 3.13
C ASP A 103 -4.16 9.89 2.74
N LEU A 104 -5.32 9.93 3.41
CA LEU A 104 -6.42 8.99 3.16
C LEU A 104 -7.01 9.09 1.75
N SER A 105 -6.80 10.20 1.03
CA SER A 105 -7.25 10.32 -0.37
C SER A 105 -6.45 9.43 -1.33
N ARG A 106 -5.30 8.93 -0.88
CA ARG A 106 -4.39 8.03 -1.60
C ARG A 106 -4.38 6.60 -1.06
N LEU A 107 -5.32 6.30 -0.17
CA LEU A 107 -5.41 5.01 0.51
C LEU A 107 -6.68 4.25 0.09
N ALA A 108 -6.50 3.13 -0.60
CA ALA A 108 -7.57 2.18 -0.84
C ALA A 108 -7.65 1.17 0.32
N VAL A 109 -8.85 0.85 0.78
CA VAL A 109 -9.07 -0.12 1.86
C VAL A 109 -10.04 -1.20 1.39
N ILE A 110 -9.59 -2.44 1.49
CA ILE A 110 -10.34 -3.65 1.15
C ILE A 110 -10.37 -4.51 2.43
N PRO A 111 -11.34 -4.29 3.33
CA PRO A 111 -11.41 -4.97 4.63
C PRO A 111 -11.55 -6.49 4.48
N ASP A 112 -12.39 -6.92 3.54
CA ASP A 112 -12.60 -8.32 3.18
C ASP A 112 -12.08 -8.56 1.76
N ALA A 113 -11.05 -9.40 1.66
CA ALA A 113 -10.38 -9.72 0.41
C ALA A 113 -10.96 -10.99 -0.26
N GLY A 114 -12.04 -11.56 0.29
CA GLY A 114 -12.70 -12.74 -0.24
C GLY A 114 -11.86 -14.00 -0.16
N THR A 115 -12.05 -14.88 -1.13
CA THR A 115 -11.45 -16.23 -1.16
C THR A 115 -9.96 -16.23 -1.45
N ASP A 116 -9.46 -15.21 -2.17
CA ASP A 116 -8.06 -15.13 -2.57
C ASP A 116 -7.45 -13.73 -2.35
N PRO A 117 -6.96 -13.45 -1.13
CA PRO A 117 -6.39 -12.15 -0.80
C PRO A 117 -5.09 -11.83 -1.57
N VAL A 118 -4.35 -12.87 -1.98
CA VAL A 118 -3.09 -12.71 -2.72
C VAL A 118 -3.38 -12.27 -4.16
N GLU A 119 -4.46 -12.77 -4.76
CA GLU A 119 -4.90 -12.32 -6.09
C GLU A 119 -5.36 -10.86 -6.06
N VAL A 120 -6.18 -10.48 -5.07
CA VAL A 120 -6.59 -9.08 -4.86
C VAL A 120 -5.38 -8.16 -4.74
N ALA A 121 -4.40 -8.53 -3.91
CA ALA A 121 -3.15 -7.77 -3.79
C ALA A 121 -2.40 -7.68 -5.12
N ALA A 122 -2.29 -8.78 -5.87
CA ALA A 122 -1.60 -8.80 -7.15
C ALA A 122 -2.26 -7.90 -8.21
N VAL A 123 -3.58 -7.77 -8.21
CA VAL A 123 -4.31 -6.83 -9.09
C VAL A 123 -4.01 -5.39 -8.69
N LEU A 124 -4.02 -5.08 -7.39
CA LEU A 124 -3.76 -3.73 -6.88
C LEU A 124 -2.33 -3.24 -7.15
N MET A 125 -1.35 -4.15 -7.24
CA MET A 125 0.05 -3.81 -7.55
C MET A 125 0.22 -3.04 -8.87
N ASP A 126 -0.73 -3.13 -9.79
CA ASP A 126 -0.62 -2.42 -11.07
C ASP A 126 -0.78 -0.89 -10.92
N GLY A 127 -1.41 -0.42 -9.83
CA GLY A 127 -1.70 1.00 -9.59
C GLY A 127 -1.13 1.57 -8.29
N MET A 128 -0.59 0.73 -7.41
CA MET A 128 -0.13 1.14 -6.07
C MET A 128 1.39 1.18 -5.98
N ASP A 129 1.92 2.07 -5.14
CA ASP A 129 3.32 2.07 -4.75
C ASP A 129 3.57 1.05 -3.62
N VAL A 130 2.60 0.90 -2.72
CA VAL A 130 2.64 -0.08 -1.63
C VAL A 130 1.31 -0.79 -1.45
N VAL A 131 1.36 -2.10 -1.19
CA VAL A 131 0.18 -2.89 -0.81
C VAL A 131 0.46 -3.55 0.54
N LEU A 132 -0.37 -3.28 1.54
CA LEU A 132 -0.38 -3.97 2.82
C LEU A 132 -1.41 -5.10 2.77
N LEU A 133 -0.94 -6.34 2.89
CA LEU A 133 -1.73 -7.56 2.78
C LEU A 133 -1.76 -8.30 4.12
N GLY A 134 -2.96 -8.45 4.70
CA GLY A 134 -3.24 -9.39 5.78
C GLY A 134 -3.48 -10.79 5.23
N LEU A 135 -2.67 -11.76 5.65
CA LEU A 135 -2.81 -13.15 5.20
C LEU A 135 -3.73 -13.99 6.08
N GLY A 136 -4.16 -13.55 7.26
CA GLY A 136 -5.11 -14.32 8.09
C GLY A 136 -4.52 -15.65 8.58
N GLY A 137 -3.25 -15.67 8.97
CA GLY A 137 -2.49 -16.85 9.41
C GLY A 137 -2.00 -17.76 8.27
N ARG A 138 -2.27 -17.45 7.00
CA ARG A 138 -1.88 -18.29 5.86
C ARG A 138 -0.40 -18.13 5.51
N SER A 139 0.20 -19.18 4.95
CA SER A 139 1.53 -19.15 4.33
C SER A 139 1.39 -19.27 2.82
N VAL A 140 2.08 -18.39 2.08
CA VAL A 140 2.07 -18.40 0.61
C VAL A 140 3.14 -19.36 0.08
N PRO A 141 2.77 -20.41 -0.69
CA PRO A 141 3.73 -21.35 -1.27
C PRO A 141 4.73 -20.67 -2.23
N GLN A 142 5.94 -21.22 -2.32
CA GLN A 142 7.03 -20.62 -3.10
C GLN A 142 6.68 -20.36 -4.57
N SER A 143 5.95 -21.28 -5.24
CA SER A 143 5.55 -21.14 -6.64
C SER A 143 4.71 -19.88 -6.86
N ARG A 144 3.71 -19.67 -6.00
CA ARG A 144 2.84 -18.50 -6.00
C ARG A 144 3.59 -17.23 -5.59
N ALA A 145 4.42 -17.32 -4.56
CA ALA A 145 5.23 -16.21 -4.07
C ALA A 145 6.14 -15.64 -5.17
N ARG A 146 6.77 -16.50 -5.99
CA ARG A 146 7.65 -16.07 -7.09
C ARG A 146 6.90 -15.27 -8.16
N ALA A 147 5.70 -15.71 -8.55
CA ALA A 147 4.90 -15.00 -9.55
C ALA A 147 4.53 -13.59 -9.08
N VAL A 148 4.14 -13.45 -7.81
CA VAL A 148 3.78 -12.14 -7.23
C VAL A 148 5.01 -11.27 -7.01
N VAL A 149 6.15 -11.82 -6.58
CA VAL A 149 7.42 -11.08 -6.49
C VAL A 149 7.84 -10.54 -7.86
N ALA A 150 7.71 -11.35 -8.92
CA ALA A 150 8.00 -10.89 -10.28
C ALA A 150 7.09 -9.74 -10.71
N ARG A 151 5.80 -9.80 -10.35
CA ARG A 151 4.84 -8.71 -10.62
C ARG A 151 5.17 -7.45 -9.82
N ALA A 152 5.45 -7.58 -8.52
CA ALA A 152 5.89 -6.48 -7.66
C ALA A 152 7.10 -5.77 -8.29
N HIS A 153 8.11 -6.53 -8.72
CA HIS A 153 9.29 -6.01 -9.40
C HIS A 153 8.94 -5.28 -10.71
N GLN A 154 8.12 -5.88 -11.57
CA GLN A 154 7.72 -5.27 -12.85
C GLN A 154 6.92 -3.97 -12.68
N LYS A 155 6.13 -3.86 -11.60
CA LYS A 155 5.27 -2.69 -11.34
C LYS A 155 5.92 -1.67 -10.40
N GLY A 156 7.06 -2.00 -9.80
CA GLY A 156 7.71 -1.17 -8.79
C GLY A 156 6.90 -1.02 -7.51
N CYS A 157 5.95 -1.94 -7.25
CA CYS A 157 5.10 -1.94 -6.05
C CYS A 157 5.75 -2.77 -4.95
N THR A 158 5.78 -2.25 -3.72
CA THR A 158 6.26 -3.02 -2.56
C THR A 158 5.10 -3.69 -1.85
N LEU A 159 5.17 -5.00 -1.67
CA LEU A 159 4.18 -5.77 -0.92
C LEU A 159 4.64 -5.92 0.54
N LEU A 160 3.84 -5.42 1.46
CA LEU A 160 4.00 -5.61 2.89
C LEU A 160 3.01 -6.69 3.34
N VAL A 161 3.52 -7.81 3.82
CA VAL A 161 2.73 -8.96 4.25
C VAL A 161 2.66 -8.97 5.76
N THR A 162 1.47 -9.21 6.31
CA THR A 162 1.20 -9.29 7.75
C THR A 162 0.35 -10.50 8.06
N ASP A 163 0.37 -10.94 9.31
CA ASP A 163 -0.45 -12.05 9.81
C ASP A 163 -0.37 -13.30 8.91
N GLY A 164 0.84 -13.79 8.69
CA GLY A 164 1.11 -14.94 7.84
C GLY A 164 2.57 -14.97 7.39
N ASP A 165 2.85 -15.83 6.42
CA ASP A 165 4.21 -15.98 5.91
C ASP A 165 4.30 -15.94 4.39
N TRP A 166 5.45 -15.44 3.93
CA TRP A 166 5.80 -15.33 2.52
C TRP A 166 7.17 -15.95 2.27
N GLN A 167 7.17 -17.11 1.58
CA GLN A 167 8.42 -17.79 1.28
C GLN A 167 9.28 -16.96 0.32
N GLY A 168 10.54 -16.72 0.70
CA GLY A 168 11.48 -15.94 -0.10
C GLY A 168 11.35 -14.42 0.03
N ALA A 169 10.62 -13.92 1.04
CA ALA A 169 10.59 -12.48 1.36
C ALA A 169 12.01 -11.90 1.46
N SER A 170 12.22 -10.74 0.82
CA SER A 170 13.54 -10.08 0.79
C SER A 170 13.90 -9.47 2.15
N MET A 171 12.89 -9.17 2.96
CA MET A 171 12.97 -8.51 4.24
C MET A 171 11.92 -9.06 5.22
N ARG A 172 12.30 -9.13 6.48
CA ARG A 172 11.41 -9.42 7.61
C ARG A 172 11.66 -8.39 8.70
N LEU A 173 10.61 -7.71 9.13
CA LEU A 173 10.66 -6.74 10.22
C LEU A 173 9.72 -7.21 11.34
N GLU A 174 10.19 -7.10 12.57
CA GLU A 174 9.41 -7.41 13.76
C GLU A 174 9.42 -6.18 14.68
N ALA A 175 8.23 -5.74 15.08
CA ALA A 175 8.06 -4.66 16.05
C ALA A 175 7.45 -5.19 17.35
N ARG A 176 8.11 -4.92 18.48
CA ARG A 176 7.64 -5.27 19.81
C ARG A 176 7.40 -4.00 20.62
N VAL A 177 6.27 -3.93 21.34
CA VAL A 177 6.06 -2.87 22.32
C VAL A 177 6.98 -3.08 23.51
N CYS A 178 7.86 -2.11 23.76
CA CYS A 178 8.83 -2.17 24.86
C CYS A 178 8.54 -1.13 25.97
N GLY A 179 7.60 -0.22 25.75
CA GLY A 179 7.16 0.72 26.77
C GLY A 179 6.02 1.62 26.32
N TYR A 180 5.48 2.34 27.30
CA TYR A 180 4.44 3.34 27.12
C TYR A 180 4.83 4.60 27.88
N GLU A 181 4.51 5.75 27.30
CA GLU A 181 4.54 7.02 28.00
C GLU A 181 3.10 7.40 28.31
N THR A 182 2.85 7.73 29.57
CA THR A 182 1.60 8.33 30.01
C THR A 182 1.78 9.83 30.16
N GLY A 183 0.69 10.57 30.02
CA GLY A 183 0.67 11.99 30.34
C GLY A 183 0.78 12.24 31.85
N ALA A 184 -0.06 13.13 32.38
CA ALA A 184 -0.10 13.37 33.82
C ALA A 184 -0.41 12.08 34.61
N PRO A 185 0.25 11.84 35.76
CA PRO A 185 -0.07 10.74 36.65
C PRO A 185 -1.57 10.71 37.01
N GLY A 186 -2.17 9.53 37.05
CA GLY A 186 -3.56 9.34 37.51
C GLY A 186 -4.65 9.31 36.42
N PHE A 187 -4.33 9.60 35.16
CA PHE A 187 -5.35 9.68 34.09
C PHE A 187 -5.37 8.49 33.11
N GLY A 188 -4.49 7.50 33.28
CA GLY A 188 -4.47 6.27 32.46
C GLY A 188 -4.26 6.46 30.95
N ARG A 189 -4.09 7.70 30.48
CA ARG A 189 -3.98 8.03 29.06
C ARG A 189 -2.56 7.78 28.58
N ILE A 190 -2.42 6.85 27.64
CA ILE A 190 -1.19 6.61 26.89
C ILE A 190 -1.02 7.75 25.89
N SER A 191 0.09 8.48 26.00
CA SER A 191 0.46 9.55 25.07
C SER A 191 1.40 9.05 23.97
N LYS A 192 2.26 8.06 24.26
CA LYS A 192 3.14 7.44 23.26
C LYS A 192 3.36 5.95 23.57
N VAL A 193 3.70 5.21 22.52
CA VAL A 193 4.13 3.81 22.58
C VAL A 193 5.55 3.74 22.06
N ARG A 194 6.45 3.10 22.80
CA ARG A 194 7.82 2.80 22.34
C ARG A 194 7.86 1.41 21.73
N LEU A 195 8.42 1.32 20.53
CA LEU A 195 8.61 0.07 19.83
C LEU A 195 10.11 -0.23 19.74
N ASP A 196 10.46 -1.48 20.01
CA ASP A 196 11.73 -2.08 19.62
C ASP A 196 11.51 -2.77 18.27
N ILE A 197 12.32 -2.43 17.28
CA ILE A 197 12.15 -2.93 15.92
C ILE A 197 13.43 -3.63 15.49
N SER A 198 13.29 -4.87 15.04
CA SER A 198 14.38 -5.63 14.47
C SER A 198 14.09 -6.00 13.03
N GLY A 199 15.15 -6.13 12.23
CA GLY A 199 15.05 -6.47 10.83
C GLY A 199 16.06 -7.53 10.42
N ARG A 200 15.65 -8.42 9.51
CA ARG A 200 16.55 -9.35 8.83
C ARG A 200 16.18 -9.50 7.36
N GLY A 201 17.19 -9.61 6.49
CA GLY A 201 16.95 -9.82 5.07
C GLY A 201 18.09 -9.31 4.21
N ARG A 202 18.01 -9.58 2.90
CA ARG A 202 19.00 -9.12 1.92
C ARG A 202 18.96 -7.60 1.76
N ALA A 203 17.76 -7.01 1.81
CA ALA A 203 17.55 -5.57 1.69
C ALA A 203 18.10 -4.74 2.85
N ILE A 204 18.30 -5.35 4.04
CA ILE A 204 18.79 -4.67 5.24
C ILE A 204 20.33 -4.65 5.28
N ARG A 205 20.99 -5.62 4.64
CA ARG A 205 22.46 -5.76 4.64
C ARG A 205 23.18 -4.94 3.57
N ALA A 206 22.46 -4.25 2.70
CA ALA A 206 23.02 -3.52 1.56
C ALA A 206 23.40 -2.06 1.89
N GLY A 207 23.54 -1.72 3.18
CA GLY A 207 24.00 -0.42 3.67
C GLY A 207 25.46 -0.44 4.06
#